data_AF-A0A7C5JM72-F1
#
_entry.id   AF-A0A7C5JM72-F1
#
_cell.length_a   1.000
_cell.length_b   1.000
_cell.length_c   1.000
_cell.angle_alpha   90.00
_cell.angle_beta   90.00
_cell.angle_gamma   90.00
#
_symmetry.space_group_name_H-M   'P 1'
#
loop_
_entity.id
_entity.type
_entity.pdbx_description
1 polymer ?
#
loop_
_entity_poly.entity_id
_entity_poly.type
_entity_poly.pdbx_seq_one_letter_code
_entity_poly.pdbx_strand_id
1 'polypeptide(L)'
;MSEKFHNEGLAHEVEYPALNDYHGHPNYLKVYIALLLLFGISLVASYLDSFMLMVVIVFVVSCLKALLVINYFMHLRWEPVPLQIIIYMALFALTALIIGVYFDVTAVPRDYYTP
;
A
#
# COMPACT_ATOMS: atom_id res chain seq x y z
N MET A 1 41.87 10.04 38.73
CA MET A 1 41.73 10.28 37.27
C MET A 1 40.58 9.47 36.66
N SER A 2 40.31 8.24 37.10
CA SER A 2 39.16 7.41 36.66
C SER A 2 37.77 7.99 37.02
N GLU A 3 37.65 8.66 38.17
CA GLU A 3 36.37 9.18 38.68
C GLU A 3 35.82 10.38 37.88
N LYS A 4 36.69 11.14 37.18
CA LYS A 4 36.25 12.22 36.29
C LYS A 4 35.63 11.68 34.99
N PHE A 5 36.20 10.63 34.41
CA PHE A 5 35.65 9.98 33.21
C PHE A 5 34.31 9.26 33.46
N HIS A 6 34.02 8.85 34.71
CA HIS A 6 32.73 8.27 35.07
C HIS A 6 31.61 9.33 35.19
N ASN A 7 31.94 10.54 35.63
CA ASN A 7 30.98 11.65 35.78
C ASN A 7 30.82 12.48 34.49
N GLU A 8 31.84 12.52 33.63
CA GLU A 8 31.76 13.22 32.33
C GLU A 8 30.83 12.52 31.32
N GLY A 9 30.57 11.21 31.51
CA GLY A 9 29.63 10.44 30.69
C GLY A 9 28.14 10.64 31.03
N LEU A 10 27.82 11.28 32.17
CA LEU A 10 26.44 11.53 32.62
C LEU A 10 26.00 12.99 32.45
N ALA A 11 26.93 13.87 32.07
CA ALA A 11 26.66 15.29 31.80
C ALA A 11 26.14 15.55 30.38
N HIS A 12 26.02 14.51 29.54
CA HIS A 12 25.16 14.58 28.37
C HIS A 12 23.71 14.50 28.87
N GLU A 13 23.23 15.60 29.45
CA GLU A 13 21.82 15.76 29.81
C GLU A 13 21.02 15.39 28.57
N VAL A 14 20.36 14.23 28.64
CA VAL A 14 19.38 13.82 27.65
C VAL A 14 18.23 14.81 27.88
N GLU A 15 18.30 15.94 27.19
CA GLU A 15 17.22 16.91 27.17
C GLU A 15 16.02 16.20 26.55
N TYR A 16 15.15 15.68 27.42
CA TYR A 16 13.90 15.06 27.02
C TYR A 16 13.09 16.14 26.31
N PRO A 17 12.76 15.97 25.01
CA PRO A 17 12.01 16.98 24.29
C PRO A 17 10.71 17.26 25.06
N ALA A 18 10.41 18.54 25.25
CA ALA A 18 9.26 18.99 26.01
C ALA A 18 7.98 18.29 25.50
N LEU A 19 7.15 17.83 26.44
CA LEU A 19 5.95 17.01 26.29
C LEU A 19 4.85 17.58 25.35
N ASN A 20 5.08 18.73 24.70
CA ASN A 20 4.13 19.44 23.86
C ASN A 20 4.42 19.37 22.35
N ASP A 21 5.31 18.49 21.90
CA ASP A 21 5.52 18.18 20.49
C ASP A 21 4.43 17.22 19.95
N TYR A 22 3.16 17.61 20.12
CA TYR A 22 2.00 16.96 19.51
C TYR A 22 1.99 17.28 18.01
N HIS A 23 2.93 16.68 17.29
CA HIS A 23 3.03 16.75 15.84
C HIS A 23 1.72 16.21 15.25
N GLY A 24 1.01 17.06 14.51
CA GLY A 24 -0.31 16.78 13.96
C GLY A 24 -0.36 15.43 13.26
N HIS A 25 -0.94 14.44 13.94
CA HIS A 25 -1.13 13.11 13.39
C HIS A 25 -1.90 13.24 12.07
N PRO A 26 -1.37 12.69 10.97
CA PRO A 26 -2.10 12.68 9.71
C PRO A 26 -3.49 12.07 9.95
N ASN A 27 -4.54 12.73 9.45
CA ASN A 27 -5.92 12.29 9.65
C ASN A 27 -6.23 11.03 8.82
N TYR A 28 -5.69 9.87 9.22
CA TYR A 28 -5.92 8.55 8.62
C TYR A 28 -7.41 8.16 8.59
N LEU A 29 -8.19 8.72 9.52
CA LEU A 29 -9.64 8.53 9.61
C LEU A 29 -10.34 9.02 8.33
N LYS A 30 -9.87 10.11 7.71
CA LYS A 30 -10.44 10.64 6.46
C LYS A 30 -10.21 9.68 5.28
N VAL A 31 -9.01 9.10 5.21
CA VAL A 31 -8.65 8.12 4.18
C VAL A 31 -9.42 6.82 4.39
N TYR A 32 -9.59 6.39 5.63
CA TYR A 32 -10.40 5.22 5.98
C TYR A 32 -11.86 5.39 5.52
N ILE A 33 -12.49 6.54 5.78
CA ILE A 33 -13.86 6.81 5.31
C ILE A 33 -13.92 6.80 3.78
N ALA A 34 -12.94 7.40 3.09
CA ALA A 34 -12.89 7.39 1.63
C ALA A 34 -12.79 5.96 1.06
N LEU A 35 -11.99 5.08 1.69
CA LEU A 35 -11.92 3.66 1.31
C LEU A 35 -13.25 2.94 1.56
N LEU A 36 -13.94 3.24 2.66
CA LEU A 36 -15.23 2.64 3.00
C LEU A 36 -16.30 3.06 1.97
N LEU A 37 -16.30 4.31 1.53
CA LEU A 37 -17.20 4.79 0.47
C LEU A 37 -16.91 4.09 -0.86
N LEU A 38 -15.64 4.01 -1.27
CA LEU A 38 -15.24 3.27 -2.47
C LEU A 38 -15.58 1.78 -2.36
N PHE A 39 -15.52 1.20 -1.16
CA PHE A 39 -15.99 -0.16 -0.90
C PHE A 39 -17.49 -0.30 -1.12
N GLY A 40 -18.29 0.59 -0.54
CA GLY A 40 -19.74 0.63 -0.76
C GLY A 40 -20.12 0.76 -2.24
N ILE A 41 -19.43 1.62 -2.99
CA ILE A 41 -19.66 1.77 -4.44
C ILE A 41 -19.39 0.47 -5.18
N SER A 42 -18.29 -0.22 -4.85
CA SER A 42 -17.96 -1.52 -5.45
C SER A 42 -18.99 -2.60 -5.11
N LEU A 43 -19.58 -2.55 -3.91
CA LEU A 43 -20.63 -3.47 -3.48
C LEU A 43 -21.91 -3.21 -4.28
N VAL A 44 -22.33 -1.95 -4.40
CA VAL A 44 -23.52 -1.57 -5.18
C VAL A 44 -23.31 -1.93 -6.66
N ALA A 45 -22.12 -1.71 -7.19
CA ALA A 45 -21.79 -2.08 -8.58
C ALA A 45 -21.92 -3.58 -8.85
N SER A 46 -21.77 -4.44 -7.84
CA SER A 46 -21.93 -5.89 -7.99
C SER A 46 -23.38 -6.34 -8.22
N TYR A 47 -24.36 -5.47 -7.93
CA TYR A 47 -25.78 -5.72 -8.19
C TYR A 47 -26.24 -5.23 -9.58
N LEU A 48 -25.32 -4.77 -10.43
CA LEU A 48 -25.65 -4.39 -11.81
C LEU A 48 -25.83 -5.66 -12.67
N ASP A 49 -26.95 -5.74 -13.40
CA ASP A 49 -27.23 -6.88 -14.30
C ASP A 49 -26.27 -6.97 -15.50
N SER A 50 -25.62 -5.86 -15.85
CA SER A 50 -24.67 -5.82 -16.96
C SER A 50 -23.27 -6.25 -16.50
N PHE A 51 -22.86 -7.44 -16.92
CA PHE A 51 -21.55 -8.01 -16.60
C PHE A 51 -20.38 -7.09 -16.99
N MET A 52 -20.40 -6.52 -18.20
CA MET A 52 -19.29 -5.71 -18.69
C MET A 52 -19.18 -4.38 -17.92
N LEU A 53 -20.31 -3.74 -17.62
CA LEU A 53 -20.33 -2.51 -16.82
C LEU A 53 -19.89 -2.77 -15.37
N MET A 54 -20.35 -3.87 -14.77
CA MET A 54 -19.92 -4.29 -13.43
C MET A 54 -18.40 -4.45 -13.37
N VAL A 55 -17.81 -5.21 -14.29
CA VAL A 55 -16.36 -5.46 -14.32
C VAL A 55 -15.58 -4.15 -14.44
N VAL A 56 -15.96 -3.27 -15.36
CA VAL A 56 -15.27 -1.98 -15.56
C VAL A 56 -15.34 -1.12 -14.29
N ILE A 57 -16.52 -0.99 -13.70
CA ILE A 57 -16.71 -0.16 -12.49
C ILE A 57 -15.91 -0.73 -11.31
N VAL A 58 -16.02 -2.04 -11.07
CA VAL A 58 -15.31 -2.69 -9.96
C VAL A 58 -13.80 -2.57 -10.14
N PHE A 59 -13.28 -2.73 -11.36
CA PHE A 59 -11.85 -2.62 -11.64
C PHE A 59 -11.34 -1.19 -11.43
N VAL A 60 -12.04 -0.19 -11.98
CA VAL A 60 -11.68 1.23 -11.80
C VAL A 60 -11.69 1.62 -10.32
N VAL A 61 -12.73 1.22 -9.58
CA VAL A 61 -12.84 1.48 -8.14
C VAL A 61 -11.73 0.77 -7.37
N SER A 62 -11.32 -0.44 -7.77
CA SER A 62 -10.20 -1.15 -7.18
C SER A 62 -8.87 -0.40 -7.37
N CYS A 63 -8.60 0.11 -8.59
CA CYS A 63 -7.42 0.92 -8.87
C CYS A 63 -7.36 2.19 -8.00
N LEU A 64 -8.50 2.89 -7.85
CA LEU A 64 -8.58 4.08 -7.00
C LEU A 64 -8.30 3.77 -5.52
N LYS A 65 -8.83 2.65 -5.00
CA LYS A 65 -8.53 2.19 -3.63
C LYS A 65 -7.03 1.92 -3.47
N ALA A 66 -6.43 1.19 -4.41
CA ALA A 66 -5.00 0.87 -4.38
C ALA A 66 -4.13 2.14 -4.36
N LEU A 67 -4.45 3.14 -5.21
CA LEU A 67 -3.74 4.43 -5.22
C LEU A 67 -3.90 5.19 -3.89
N LEU A 68 -5.07 5.14 -3.27
CA LEU A 68 -5.29 5.76 -1.96
C LEU A 68 -4.45 5.07 -0.87
N VAL A 69 -4.40 3.74 -0.88
CA VAL A 69 -3.60 2.94 0.07
C VAL A 69 -2.11 3.24 -0.08
N ILE A 70 -1.59 3.20 -1.31
CA ILE A 70 -0.16 3.46 -1.57
C ILE A 70 0.21 4.88 -1.12
N ASN A 71 -0.57 5.90 -1.47
CA ASN A 71 -0.22 7.28 -1.15
C ASN A 71 -0.32 7.62 0.34
N TYR A 72 -1.30 7.06 1.07
CA TYR A 72 -1.62 7.49 2.42
C TYR A 72 -1.30 6.45 3.52
N PHE A 73 -1.53 5.16 3.28
CA PHE A 73 -1.27 4.11 4.27
C PHE A 73 0.13 3.52 4.18
N MET A 74 0.75 3.51 2.99
CA MET A 74 2.18 3.16 2.85
C MET A 74 3.11 4.37 3.04
N HIS A 75 2.58 5.52 3.49
CA HIS A 75 3.31 6.77 3.71
C HIS A 75 4.21 7.23 2.55
N LEU A 76 4.03 6.70 1.33
CA LEU A 76 4.92 6.96 0.20
C LEU A 76 5.07 8.45 -0.11
N ARG A 77 4.02 9.23 0.13
CA ARG A 77 4.01 10.68 -0.05
C ARG A 77 4.99 11.42 0.87
N TRP A 78 5.40 10.84 1.99
CA TRP A 78 6.30 11.42 2.98
C TRP A 78 7.62 10.65 3.13
N GLU A 79 7.81 9.56 2.39
CA GLU A 79 9.01 8.74 2.43
C GLU A 79 10.07 9.14 1.40
N PRO A 80 11.35 8.78 1.64
CA PRO A 80 12.44 9.03 0.70
C PRO A 80 12.26 8.24 -0.62
N VAL A 81 12.61 8.90 -1.72
CA VAL A 81 12.56 8.39 -3.11
C VAL A 81 13.00 6.92 -3.30
N PRO A 82 14.09 6.40 -2.68
CA PRO A 82 14.47 4.99 -2.84
C PRO A 82 13.39 3.98 -2.40
N LEU A 83 12.59 4.26 -1.36
CA LEU A 83 11.50 3.37 -0.93
C LEU A 83 10.37 3.33 -1.96
N GLN A 84 10.09 4.47 -2.59
CA GLN A 84 9.12 4.54 -3.69
C GLN A 84 9.54 3.66 -4.87
N ILE A 85 10.83 3.72 -5.25
CA ILE A 85 11.39 2.93 -6.36
C ILE A 85 11.24 1.43 -6.10
N ILE A 86 11.52 0.97 -4.87
CA ILE A 86 11.39 -0.45 -4.50
C ILE A 86 9.95 -0.93 -4.68
N ILE A 87 8.96 -0.13 -4.26
CA ILE A 87 7.55 -0.49 -4.39
C ILE A 87 7.10 -0.51 -5.85
N TYR A 88 7.52 0.47 -6.66
CA TYR A 88 7.22 0.45 -8.10
C TYR A 88 7.90 -0.73 -8.81
N MET A 89 9.12 -1.09 -8.43
CA MET A 89 9.82 -2.27 -8.93
C MET A 89 9.10 -3.57 -8.55
N ALA A 90 8.61 -3.68 -7.31
CA ALA A 90 7.82 -4.83 -6.87
C ALA A 90 6.50 -4.94 -7.64
N LEU A 91 5.79 -3.83 -7.87
CA LEU A 91 4.58 -3.81 -8.69
C LEU A 91 4.85 -4.18 -10.16
N PHE A 92 5.97 -3.70 -10.71
CA PHE A 92 6.39 -4.05 -12.06
C PHE A 92 6.69 -5.56 -12.17
N ALA A 93 7.48 -6.10 -11.24
CA ALA A 93 7.81 -7.52 -11.21
C ALA A 93 6.56 -8.40 -11.04
N LEU A 94 5.64 -8.02 -10.15
CA LEU A 94 4.35 -8.70 -9.97
C LEU A 94 3.54 -8.71 -11.28
N THR A 95 3.44 -7.57 -11.95
CA THR A 95 2.69 -7.44 -13.21
C THR A 95 3.32 -8.29 -14.31
N ALA A 96 4.65 -8.26 -14.43
CA ALA A 96 5.39 -9.10 -15.38
C ALA A 96 5.18 -10.60 -15.10
N LEU A 97 5.17 -11.00 -13.83
CA LEU A 97 4.91 -12.38 -13.41
C LEU A 97 3.50 -12.82 -13.82
N ILE A 98 2.47 -12.02 -13.50
CA ILE A 98 1.07 -12.31 -13.83
C ILE A 98 0.91 -12.50 -15.35
N ILE A 99 1.45 -11.59 -16.15
CA ILE A 99 1.35 -11.66 -17.62
C ILE A 99 2.12 -12.87 -18.16
N GLY A 100 3.32 -13.11 -17.64
CA GLY A 100 4.17 -14.24 -18.05
C GLY A 100 3.52 -15.59 -17.75
N VAL A 101 3.03 -15.79 -16.52
CA VAL A 101 2.33 -17.02 -16.12
C VAL A 101 1.01 -17.20 -16.86
N TYR A 102 0.26 -16.12 -17.11
CA TYR A 102 -0.96 -16.21 -17.88
C TYR A 102 -0.70 -16.77 -19.29
N PHE A 103 0.33 -16.26 -19.98
CA PHE A 103 0.71 -16.75 -21.29
C PHE A 103 1.20 -18.21 -21.22
N ASP A 104 2.03 -18.55 -20.24
CA ASP A 104 2.57 -19.90 -20.05
C ASP A 104 1.45 -20.94 -19.83
N VAL A 105 0.53 -20.68 -18.90
CA VAL A 105 -0.60 -21.57 -18.59
C VAL A 105 -1.53 -21.77 -19.78
N THR A 106 -1.71 -20.74 -20.62
CA THR A 106 -2.63 -20.80 -21.78
C THR A 106 -1.98 -21.37 -23.03
N ALA A 107 -0.65 -21.38 -23.12
CA ALA A 107 0.09 -21.91 -24.26
C ALA A 107 0.18 -23.45 -24.27
N VAL A 108 -0.07 -24.12 -23.14
CA VAL A 108 -0.03 -25.59 -23.05
C VAL A 108 -1.28 -26.20 -23.70
N PRO A 109 -1.13 -27.05 -24.74
CA PRO A 109 -2.23 -27.83 -25.29
C PRO A 109 -2.82 -28.75 -24.20
N ARG A 110 -4.14 -28.68 -24.00
CA ARG A 110 -4.86 -29.54 -23.07
C ARG A 110 -5.21 -30.84 -23.79
N ASP A 111 -4.42 -31.88 -23.58
CA ASP A 111 -4.80 -33.23 -23.99
C ASP A 111 -5.92 -33.71 -23.05
N TYR A 112 -7.17 -33.54 -23.48
CA TYR A 112 -8.30 -34.05 -22.74
C TYR A 112 -8.34 -35.58 -22.85
N TYR A 113 -8.33 -36.28 -21.71
CA TYR A 113 -8.74 -37.68 -21.61
C TYR A 113 -10.17 -37.81 -22.19
N THR A 114 -10.30 -38.46 -23.34
CA THR A 114 -11.57 -39.04 -23.79
C THR A 114 -11.77 -40.36 -23.04
N PRO A 115 -12.99 -40.69 -22.57
CA PRO A 115 -13.26 -42.02 -22.02
C PRO A 115 -13.07 -43.12 -23.07
#